data_AF-T1HHW2-F1
#
_entry.id   AF-T1HHW2-F1
#
_cell.length_a   1.000
_cell.length_b   1.000
_cell.length_c   1.000
_cell.angle_alpha   90.00
_cell.angle_beta   90.00
_cell.angle_gamma   90.00
#
_symmetry.space_group_name_H-M   'P 1'
#
loop_
_entity.id
_entity.type
_entity.pdbx_description
1 polymer ?
#
loop_
_entity_poly.entity_id
_entity_poly.type
_entity_poly.pdbx_seq_one_letter_code
_entity_poly.pdbx_strand_id
1 'polypeptide(L)'
;MIKFTAYTKLGKCYLHAGKPAASVDACTDALNINRDPEVLCDRAEAYTDNEMYDEALRDYYEVTDGNGNYQRAKEGIQRVQKLQKQSEKRDYYKILGVKRSATKREIIKAYRKAAQQWHPDNFPEGAEKKAAEKKFIDIAAAKEVLTNEDKRAKFDQGEDPLDPESGNHQGFNPFQEFHHFHSGTPFTFKFHFN
;
A
#
# COMPACT_ATOMS: atom_id res chain seq x y z
N MET A 1 34.63 -18.72 3.70
CA MET A 1 34.89 -18.01 4.97
C MET A 1 35.10 -16.51 4.74
N ILE A 2 36.23 -16.03 4.20
CA ILE A 2 36.50 -14.57 4.06
C ILE A 2 35.42 -13.83 3.25
N LYS A 3 35.04 -14.36 2.07
CA LYS A 3 34.00 -13.75 1.22
C LYS A 3 32.65 -13.62 1.94
N PHE A 4 32.21 -14.68 2.62
CA PHE A 4 30.97 -14.66 3.42
C PHE A 4 31.01 -13.56 4.49
N THR A 5 32.10 -13.48 5.27
CA THR A 5 32.24 -12.44 6.29
C THR A 5 32.27 -11.04 5.67
N ALA A 6 32.91 -10.86 4.52
CA ALA A 6 32.92 -9.57 3.82
C ALA A 6 31.50 -9.15 3.38
N TYR A 7 30.77 -10.04 2.72
CA TYR A 7 29.41 -9.77 2.24
C TYR A 7 28.41 -9.49 3.38
N THR A 8 28.46 -10.27 4.46
CA THR A 8 27.61 -10.04 5.64
C THR A 8 27.89 -8.70 6.32
N LYS A 9 29.16 -8.30 6.45
CA LYS A 9 29.52 -6.98 6.99
C LYS A 9 29.08 -5.86 6.04
N LEU A 10 29.26 -6.06 4.74
CA LEU A 10 28.88 -5.09 3.72
C LEU A 10 27.36 -4.86 3.70
N GLY A 11 26.55 -5.90 3.79
CA GLY A 11 25.08 -5.79 3.89
C GLY A 11 24.67 -4.91 5.06
N LYS A 12 25.20 -5.19 6.27
CA LYS A 12 24.94 -4.36 7.46
C LYS A 12 25.34 -2.90 7.27
N CYS A 13 26.50 -2.65 6.67
CA CYS A 13 26.93 -1.29 6.36
C CYS A 13 25.97 -0.57 5.40
N TYR A 14 25.48 -1.26 4.36
CA TYR A 14 24.52 -0.68 3.43
C TYR A 14 23.16 -0.38 4.08
N LEU A 15 22.68 -1.28 4.93
CA LEU A 15 21.44 -1.05 5.68
C LEU A 15 21.54 0.20 6.56
N HIS A 16 22.62 0.32 7.36
CA HIS A 16 22.86 1.52 8.17
C HIS A 16 23.09 2.79 7.35
N ALA A 17 23.58 2.67 6.12
CA ALA A 17 23.75 3.79 5.20
C ALA A 17 22.44 4.18 4.47
N GLY A 18 21.32 3.54 4.78
CA GLY A 18 20.03 3.79 4.11
C GLY A 18 20.01 3.33 2.65
N LYS A 19 20.78 2.30 2.31
CA LYS A 19 20.88 1.71 0.96
C LYS A 19 20.32 0.28 0.96
N PRO A 20 19.01 0.10 1.16
CA PRO A 20 18.43 -1.23 1.37
C PRO A 20 18.60 -2.15 0.15
N ALA A 21 18.49 -1.63 -1.08
CA ALA A 21 18.72 -2.43 -2.29
C ALA A 21 20.15 -3.03 -2.36
N ALA A 22 21.18 -2.23 -2.07
CA ALA A 22 22.55 -2.72 -2.03
C ALA A 22 22.79 -3.70 -0.86
N SER A 23 22.06 -3.53 0.25
CA SER A 23 22.07 -4.48 1.36
C SER A 23 21.48 -5.82 0.94
N VAL A 24 20.37 -5.83 0.20
CA VAL A 24 19.75 -7.05 -0.36
C VAL A 24 20.74 -7.81 -1.24
N ASP A 25 21.43 -7.12 -2.14
CA ASP A 25 22.42 -7.72 -3.03
C ASP A 25 23.56 -8.37 -2.24
N ALA A 26 24.15 -7.63 -1.29
CA ALA A 26 25.25 -8.13 -0.46
C ALA A 26 24.83 -9.32 0.42
N CYS A 27 23.63 -9.29 1.02
CA CYS A 27 23.12 -10.43 1.78
C CYS A 27 22.83 -11.63 0.88
N THR A 28 22.36 -11.41 -0.36
CA THR A 28 22.15 -12.50 -1.33
C THR A 28 23.47 -13.16 -1.73
N ASP A 29 24.51 -12.38 -1.98
CA ASP A 29 25.86 -12.90 -2.22
C ASP A 29 26.40 -13.72 -1.03
N ALA A 30 26.12 -13.29 0.20
CA ALA A 30 26.47 -14.06 1.40
C ALA A 30 25.70 -15.39 1.46
N LEU A 31 24.39 -15.37 1.21
CA LEU A 31 23.51 -16.55 1.26
C LEU A 31 23.81 -17.57 0.17
N ASN A 32 24.34 -17.13 -0.98
CA ASN A 32 24.85 -18.01 -2.03
C ASN A 32 26.08 -18.81 -1.59
N ILE A 33 26.82 -18.33 -0.58
CA ILE A 33 28.00 -19.02 -0.03
C ILE A 33 27.59 -19.90 1.15
N ASN A 34 26.79 -19.36 2.08
CA ASN A 34 26.31 -20.07 3.24
C ASN A 34 24.90 -19.58 3.60
N ARG A 35 23.95 -20.50 3.66
CA ARG A 35 22.55 -20.20 3.96
C ARG A 35 22.34 -20.06 5.47
N ASP A 36 22.76 -18.92 5.96
CA ASP A 36 22.79 -18.59 7.39
C ASP A 36 21.50 -17.86 7.84
N PRO A 37 20.84 -18.30 8.92
CA PRO A 37 19.58 -17.71 9.41
C PRO A 37 19.68 -16.23 9.82
N GLU A 38 20.83 -15.77 10.34
CA GLU A 38 21.00 -14.37 10.72
C GLU A 38 21.09 -13.47 9.49
N VAL A 39 21.72 -13.98 8.42
CA VAL A 39 21.82 -13.26 7.15
C VAL A 39 20.47 -13.20 6.43
N LEU A 40 19.64 -14.26 6.54
CA LEU A 40 18.24 -14.20 6.09
C LEU A 40 17.47 -13.12 6.83
N CYS A 41 17.62 -13.00 8.16
CA CYS A 41 16.99 -11.91 8.92
C CYS A 41 17.50 -10.53 8.49
N ASP A 42 18.81 -10.36 8.28
CA ASP A 42 19.40 -9.10 7.80
C ASP A 42 18.86 -8.72 6.40
N ARG A 43 18.67 -9.70 5.52
CA ARG A 43 18.10 -9.47 4.18
C ARG A 43 16.61 -9.15 4.24
N ALA A 44 15.86 -9.83 5.10
CA ALA A 44 14.45 -9.56 5.32
C ALA A 44 14.22 -8.13 5.85
N GLU A 45 15.09 -7.65 6.74
CA GLU A 45 15.09 -6.26 7.21
C GLU A 45 15.36 -5.28 6.06
N ALA A 46 16.34 -5.57 5.21
CA ALA A 46 16.61 -4.76 4.02
C ALA A 46 15.45 -4.77 3.02
N TYR A 47 14.79 -5.90 2.80
CA TYR A 47 13.57 -5.97 1.98
C TYR A 47 12.43 -5.14 2.59
N THR A 48 12.29 -5.16 3.92
CA THR A 48 11.28 -4.35 4.64
C THR A 48 11.52 -2.86 4.41
N ASP A 49 12.76 -2.40 4.54
CA ASP A 49 13.13 -1.00 4.29
C ASP A 49 13.03 -0.61 2.81
N ASN A 50 13.04 -1.58 1.90
CA ASN A 50 12.80 -1.40 0.47
C ASN A 50 11.33 -1.59 0.05
N GLU A 51 10.40 -1.70 1.02
CA GLU A 51 8.96 -1.94 0.80
C GLU A 51 8.64 -3.23 0.02
N MET A 52 9.56 -4.19 0.00
CA MET A 52 9.43 -5.50 -0.62
C MET A 52 8.94 -6.53 0.42
N TYR A 53 7.71 -6.35 0.90
CA TYR A 53 7.19 -7.07 2.05
C TYR A 53 7.05 -8.59 1.81
N ASP A 54 6.70 -9.01 0.60
CA ASP A 54 6.53 -10.43 0.27
C ASP A 54 7.86 -11.20 0.28
N GLU A 55 8.93 -10.57 -0.21
CA GLU A 55 10.30 -11.08 -0.09
C GLU A 55 10.76 -11.12 1.36
N ALA A 56 10.48 -10.07 2.15
CA ALA A 56 10.83 -10.02 3.56
C ALA A 56 10.16 -11.14 4.37
N LEU A 57 8.86 -11.38 4.14
CA LEU A 57 8.12 -12.46 4.80
C LEU A 57 8.67 -13.84 4.42
N ARG A 58 9.01 -14.07 3.15
CA ARG A 58 9.62 -15.33 2.70
C ARG A 58 10.90 -15.64 3.48
N ASP A 59 11.81 -14.68 3.59
CA ASP A 59 13.07 -14.87 4.32
C ASP A 59 12.83 -15.13 5.82
N TYR A 60 11.90 -14.40 6.46
CA TYR A 60 11.59 -14.65 7.87
C TYR A 60 10.92 -16.00 8.12
N TYR A 61 9.98 -16.42 7.27
CA TYR A 61 9.31 -17.72 7.41
C TYR A 61 10.30 -18.88 7.26
N GLU A 62 11.23 -18.77 6.32
CA GLU A 62 12.29 -19.76 6.16
C GLU A 62 13.13 -19.95 7.43
N VAL A 63 13.43 -18.86 8.14
CA VAL A 63 14.14 -18.92 9.43
C VAL A 63 13.30 -19.60 10.51
N THR A 64 12.00 -19.30 10.57
CA THR A 64 11.11 -19.88 11.60
C THR A 64 10.75 -21.35 11.36
N ASP A 65 10.81 -21.82 10.12
CA ASP A 65 10.59 -23.23 9.79
C ASP A 65 11.76 -24.12 10.26
N GLY A 66 12.92 -23.53 10.58
CA GLY A 66 14.00 -24.22 11.27
C GLY A 66 13.64 -24.54 12.73
N ASN A 67 14.18 -25.64 13.27
CA ASN A 67 13.98 -26.11 14.65
C ASN A 67 14.62 -25.21 15.75
N GLY A 68 14.58 -23.89 15.60
CA GLY A 68 15.20 -22.91 16.50
C GLY A 68 14.23 -21.83 16.98
N ASN A 69 14.49 -21.27 18.17
CA ASN A 69 13.71 -20.14 18.67
C ASN A 69 14.27 -18.80 18.16
N TYR A 70 13.90 -18.44 16.93
CA TYR A 70 14.32 -17.18 16.31
C TYR A 70 13.34 -16.05 16.64
N GLN A 71 13.51 -15.46 17.82
CA GLN A 71 12.65 -14.35 18.29
C GLN A 71 12.70 -13.15 17.34
N ARG A 72 13.89 -12.81 16.82
CA ARG A 72 14.08 -11.74 15.83
C ARG A 72 13.22 -11.94 14.59
N ALA A 73 13.16 -13.16 14.06
CA ALA A 73 12.35 -13.47 12.87
C ALA A 73 10.85 -13.35 13.16
N LYS A 74 10.39 -13.83 14.32
CA LYS A 74 8.99 -13.70 14.75
C LYS A 74 8.55 -12.24 14.89
N GLU A 75 9.38 -11.41 15.52
CA GLU A 75 9.14 -9.97 15.65
C GLU A 75 9.18 -9.28 14.28
N GLY A 76 10.10 -9.70 13.41
CA GLY A 76 10.20 -9.27 12.02
C GLY A 76 8.90 -9.52 11.23
N ILE A 77 8.35 -10.73 11.30
CA ILE A 77 7.08 -11.10 10.63
C ILE A 77 5.95 -10.18 11.08
N GLN A 78 5.79 -10.00 12.40
CA GLN A 78 4.73 -9.12 12.93
C GLN A 78 4.88 -7.67 12.45
N ARG A 79 6.13 -7.17 12.42
CA ARG A 79 6.43 -5.84 11.90
C ARG A 79 6.11 -5.73 10.41
N VAL A 80 6.55 -6.69 9.59
CA VAL A 80 6.32 -6.68 8.15
C VAL A 80 4.84 -6.79 7.82
N GLN A 81 4.09 -7.69 8.46
CA GLN A 81 2.64 -7.79 8.28
C GLN A 81 1.93 -6.48 8.64
N LYS A 82 2.35 -5.83 9.73
CA LYS A 82 1.81 -4.52 10.11
C LYS A 82 2.12 -3.45 9.06
N LEU A 83 3.35 -3.42 8.54
CA LEU A 83 3.77 -2.46 7.51
C LEU A 83 3.09 -2.73 6.17
N GLN A 84 2.97 -3.98 5.75
CA GLN A 84 2.23 -4.41 4.57
C GLN A 84 0.77 -3.95 4.67
N LYS A 85 0.08 -4.28 5.77
CA LYS A 85 -1.29 -3.82 6.01
C LYS A 85 -1.39 -2.28 6.04
N GLN A 86 -0.41 -1.59 6.63
CA GLN A 86 -0.37 -0.13 6.64
C GLN A 86 -0.14 0.46 5.24
N SER A 87 0.66 -0.18 4.40
CA SER A 87 0.92 0.23 3.02
C SER A 87 -0.29 0.00 2.11
N GLU A 88 -1.09 -1.03 2.40
CA GLU A 88 -2.34 -1.36 1.70
C GLU A 88 -3.50 -0.49 2.18
N LYS A 89 -3.47 -0.02 3.44
CA LYS A 89 -4.47 0.91 3.98
C LYS A 89 -4.50 2.19 3.15
N ARG A 90 -5.67 2.45 2.57
CA ARG A 90 -5.92 3.64 1.76
C ARG A 90 -6.05 4.86 2.66
N ASP A 91 -5.12 5.82 2.56
CA ASP A 91 -5.30 7.12 3.23
C ASP A 91 -6.21 8.01 2.38
N TYR A 92 -7.52 7.92 2.62
CA TYR A 92 -8.54 8.64 1.87
C TYR A 92 -8.35 10.17 1.88
N TYR A 93 -7.83 10.73 2.97
CA TYR A 93 -7.55 12.16 3.05
C TYR A 93 -6.37 12.55 2.15
N LYS A 94 -5.30 11.74 2.13
CA LYS A 94 -4.17 11.94 1.22
C LYS A 94 -4.56 11.74 -0.24
N ILE A 95 -5.41 10.75 -0.56
CA ILE A 95 -5.89 10.49 -1.92
C ILE A 95 -6.63 11.71 -2.49
N LEU A 96 -7.51 12.34 -1.69
CA LEU A 96 -8.20 13.56 -2.11
C LEU A 96 -7.38 14.84 -1.93
N GLY A 97 -6.21 14.77 -1.27
CA GLY A 97 -5.36 15.92 -0.99
C GLY A 97 -5.99 16.93 -0.01
N VAL A 98 -6.80 16.45 0.93
CA VAL A 98 -7.51 17.27 1.91
C VAL A 98 -6.99 17.01 3.33
N LYS A 99 -7.17 17.98 4.23
CA LYS A 99 -6.83 17.81 5.65
C LYS A 99 -7.86 16.92 6.34
N ARG A 100 -7.47 16.26 7.44
CA ARG A 100 -8.41 15.49 8.30
C ARG A 100 -9.55 16.35 8.87
N SER A 101 -9.34 17.66 9.02
CA SER A 101 -10.36 18.62 9.45
C SER A 101 -11.28 19.09 8.32
N ALA A 102 -11.16 18.55 7.10
CA ALA A 102 -11.93 19.03 5.95
C ALA A 102 -13.43 18.80 6.15
N THR A 103 -14.20 19.78 5.71
CA THR A 103 -15.66 19.74 5.68
C THR A 103 -16.16 18.90 4.50
N LYS A 104 -17.41 18.41 4.59
CA LYS A 104 -18.04 17.66 3.48
C LYS A 104 -17.99 18.42 2.15
N ARG A 105 -18.16 19.76 2.18
CA ARG A 105 -18.10 20.60 0.97
C ARG A 105 -16.71 20.61 0.34
N GLU A 106 -15.66 20.69 1.16
CA GLU A 106 -14.27 20.64 0.70
C GLU A 106 -13.90 19.28 0.12
N ILE A 107 -14.36 18.20 0.76
CA ILE A 107 -14.18 16.82 0.27
C ILE A 107 -14.84 16.64 -1.10
N ILE A 108 -16.09 17.09 -1.28
CA ILE A 108 -16.79 17.03 -2.58
C ILE A 108 -16.07 17.86 -3.64
N LYS A 109 -15.57 19.05 -3.28
CA LYS A 109 -14.82 19.92 -4.21
C LYS A 109 -13.50 19.26 -4.64
N ALA A 110 -12.77 18.67 -3.70
CA ALA A 110 -11.53 17.96 -3.98
C ALA A 110 -11.76 16.71 -4.85
N TYR A 111 -12.80 15.94 -4.54
CA TYR A 111 -13.24 14.81 -5.36
C TYR A 111 -13.51 15.21 -6.80
N ARG A 112 -14.29 16.27 -7.05
CA ARG A 112 -14.59 16.74 -8.42
C ARG A 112 -13.32 17.08 -9.20
N LYS A 113 -12.36 17.76 -8.55
CA LYS A 113 -11.08 18.11 -9.16
C LYS A 113 -10.23 16.87 -9.48
N ALA A 114 -10.14 15.95 -8.54
CA ALA A 114 -9.35 14.72 -8.69
C ALA A 114 -9.96 13.77 -9.72
N ALA A 115 -11.29 13.62 -9.73
CA ALA A 115 -12.03 12.80 -10.69
C ALA A 115 -11.89 13.32 -12.13
N GLN A 116 -11.92 14.65 -12.32
CA GLN A 116 -11.68 15.24 -13.63
C GLN A 116 -10.23 15.05 -14.08
N GLN A 117 -9.27 15.10 -13.17
CA GLN A 117 -7.84 14.93 -13.49
C GLN A 117 -7.50 13.47 -13.85
N TRP A 118 -7.99 12.52 -13.07
CA TRP A 118 -7.68 11.09 -13.22
C TRP A 118 -8.73 10.32 -14.03
N HIS A 119 -9.54 11.03 -14.81
CA HIS A 119 -10.54 10.41 -15.66
C HIS A 119 -9.86 9.55 -16.75
N PRO A 120 -10.24 8.27 -16.94
CA PRO A 120 -9.60 7.37 -17.92
C PRO A 120 -9.62 7.92 -19.35
N ASP A 121 -10.63 8.70 -19.74
CA ASP A 121 -10.72 9.33 -21.07
C ASP A 121 -9.62 10.34 -21.34
N ASN A 122 -8.96 10.87 -20.30
CA ASN A 122 -7.84 11.80 -20.46
C ASN A 122 -6.51 11.07 -20.72
N PHE A 123 -6.47 9.73 -20.60
CA PHE A 123 -5.25 8.95 -20.70
C PHE A 123 -5.29 8.00 -21.91
N PRO A 124 -4.17 7.87 -22.64
CA PRO A 124 -4.07 6.93 -23.75
C PRO A 124 -4.12 5.48 -23.24
N GLU A 125 -4.57 4.56 -24.10
CA GLU A 125 -4.65 3.14 -23.77
C GLU A 125 -3.27 2.56 -23.41
N GLY A 126 -3.27 1.60 -22.47
CA GLY A 126 -2.06 0.94 -21.99
C GLY A 126 -1.87 1.07 -20.49
N ALA A 127 -0.61 1.18 -20.06
CA ALA A 127 -0.25 1.23 -18.64
C ALA A 127 -0.77 2.49 -17.93
N GLU A 128 -0.83 3.62 -18.64
CA GLU A 128 -1.29 4.91 -18.08
C GLU A 128 -2.79 4.89 -17.78
N LYS A 129 -3.62 4.35 -18.69
CA LYS A 129 -5.06 4.17 -18.46
C LYS A 129 -5.33 3.27 -17.24
N LYS A 130 -4.63 2.14 -17.11
CA LYS A 130 -4.76 1.26 -15.93
C LYS A 130 -4.36 1.95 -14.63
N ALA A 131 -3.30 2.76 -14.66
CA ALA A 131 -2.88 3.53 -13.48
C ALA A 131 -3.90 4.62 -13.11
N ALA A 132 -4.49 5.29 -14.11
CA ALA A 132 -5.56 6.27 -13.93
C ALA A 132 -6.84 5.60 -13.39
N GLU A 133 -7.23 4.43 -13.90
CA GLU A 133 -8.36 3.64 -13.40
C GLU A 133 -8.19 3.28 -11.93
N LYS A 134 -7.01 2.77 -11.53
CA LYS A 134 -6.71 2.46 -10.12
C LYS A 134 -6.87 3.70 -9.24
N LYS A 135 -6.30 4.84 -9.67
CA LYS A 135 -6.44 6.10 -8.93
C LYS A 135 -7.87 6.60 -8.87
N PHE A 136 -8.64 6.44 -9.95
CA PHE A 136 -10.04 6.84 -9.99
C PHE A 136 -10.88 6.02 -8.99
N ILE A 137 -10.64 4.71 -8.92
CA ILE A 137 -11.27 3.84 -7.91
C ILE A 137 -10.92 4.32 -6.49
N ASP A 138 -9.65 4.65 -6.23
CA ASP A 138 -9.21 5.17 -4.94
C ASP A 138 -9.88 6.51 -4.59
N ILE A 139 -10.02 7.42 -5.56
CA ILE A 139 -10.69 8.72 -5.41
C ILE A 139 -12.18 8.55 -5.10
N ALA A 140 -12.86 7.63 -5.79
CA ALA A 140 -14.27 7.33 -5.55
C ALA A 140 -14.48 6.74 -4.14
N ALA A 141 -13.63 5.78 -3.74
CA ALA A 141 -13.63 5.20 -2.41
C ALA A 141 -13.44 6.27 -1.33
N ALA A 142 -12.48 7.17 -1.53
CA ALA A 142 -12.22 8.27 -0.60
C ALA A 142 -13.42 9.19 -0.41
N LYS A 143 -14.12 9.55 -1.49
CA LYS A 143 -15.35 10.36 -1.40
C LYS A 143 -16.44 9.61 -0.64
N GLU A 144 -16.65 8.33 -0.90
CA GLU A 144 -17.69 7.56 -0.23
C GLU A 144 -17.46 7.47 1.29
N VAL A 145 -16.22 7.17 1.70
CA VAL A 145 -15.85 7.05 3.12
C VAL A 145 -15.92 8.40 3.83
N LEU A 146 -15.36 9.45 3.22
CA LEU A 146 -15.23 10.74 3.90
C LEU A 146 -16.51 11.59 3.90
N THR A 147 -17.48 11.29 3.02
CA THR A 147 -18.78 11.99 2.99
C THR A 147 -19.83 11.39 3.91
N ASN A 148 -19.73 10.09 4.21
CA ASN A 148 -20.58 9.42 5.19
C ASN A 148 -19.97 9.57 6.59
N GLU A 149 -20.73 10.13 7.54
CA GLU A 149 -20.23 10.40 8.90
C GLU A 149 -19.86 9.12 9.66
N ASP A 150 -20.66 8.06 9.51
CA ASP A 150 -20.40 6.77 10.16
C ASP A 150 -19.14 6.09 9.58
N LYS A 151 -18.99 6.10 8.25
CA LYS A 151 -17.79 5.56 7.58
C LYS A 151 -16.55 6.37 7.91
N ARG A 152 -16.65 7.71 7.93
CA ARG A 152 -15.57 8.60 8.34
C ARG A 152 -15.15 8.37 9.78
N ALA A 153 -16.11 8.23 10.69
CA ALA A 153 -15.83 7.96 12.10
C ALA A 153 -15.08 6.63 12.30
N LYS A 154 -15.49 5.55 11.62
CA LYS A 154 -14.76 4.27 11.62
C LYS A 154 -13.34 4.42 11.09
N PHE A 155 -13.19 5.12 9.97
CA PHE A 155 -11.88 5.39 9.39
C PHE A 155 -10.98 6.21 10.32
N ASP A 156 -11.53 7.23 10.98
CA ASP A 156 -10.81 8.04 11.95
C ASP A 156 -10.44 7.25 13.23
N GLN A 157 -11.19 6.19 13.55
CA GLN A 157 -10.87 5.22 14.63
C GLN A 157 -9.84 4.15 14.20
N GLY A 158 -9.45 4.11 12.92
CA GLY A 158 -8.42 3.21 12.39
C GLY A 158 -8.97 1.93 11.71
N GLU A 159 -10.28 1.81 11.62
CA GLU A 159 -10.99 0.77 10.87
C GLU A 159 -11.27 1.25 9.45
N ASP A 160 -10.79 0.55 8.43
CA ASP A 160 -11.12 0.90 7.05
C ASP A 160 -12.48 0.28 6.69
N PRO A 161 -13.55 1.08 6.49
CA PRO A 161 -14.89 0.57 6.25
C PRO A 161 -15.08 -0.05 4.86
N LEU A 162 -14.06 0.04 3.99
CA LEU A 162 -14.04 -0.60 2.67
C LEU A 162 -13.00 -1.72 2.59
N ASP A 163 -12.36 -2.08 3.70
CA ASP A 163 -11.43 -3.21 3.75
C ASP A 163 -12.20 -4.52 3.49
N PRO A 164 -11.80 -5.33 2.49
CA PRO A 164 -12.46 -6.59 2.19
C PRO A 164 -12.39 -7.62 3.33
N GLU A 165 -11.46 -7.49 4.27
CA GLU A 165 -11.44 -8.31 5.49
C GLU A 165 -12.41 -7.81 6.57
N SER A 166 -12.82 -6.55 6.51
CA SER A 166 -13.88 -6.04 7.37
C SER A 166 -15.20 -6.58 6.81
N GLY A 167 -15.83 -7.52 7.53
CA GLY A 167 -17.05 -8.22 7.10
C GLY A 167 -18.31 -7.36 6.93
N ASN A 168 -18.17 -6.06 6.65
CA ASN A 168 -19.23 -5.06 6.55
C ASN A 168 -19.31 -4.51 5.11
N HIS A 169 -19.46 -5.40 4.13
CA HIS A 169 -19.65 -5.04 2.73
C HIS A 169 -21.05 -4.47 2.48
N GLN A 170 -21.26 -3.21 2.85
CA GLN A 170 -22.36 -2.42 2.31
C GLN A 170 -21.96 -1.89 0.92
N GLY A 171 -22.13 -2.74 -0.10
CA GLY A 171 -22.51 -2.34 -1.47
C GLY A 171 -21.68 -1.28 -2.20
N PHE A 172 -20.39 -1.09 -1.93
CA PHE A 172 -19.58 -0.15 -2.70
C PHE A 172 -19.15 -0.76 -4.04
N ASN A 173 -19.79 -0.33 -5.13
CA ASN A 173 -19.39 -0.64 -6.50
C ASN A 173 -18.82 0.61 -7.19
N PRO A 174 -17.50 0.88 -7.08
CA PRO A 174 -16.87 2.01 -7.76
C PRO A 174 -17.02 1.92 -9.28
N PHE A 175 -17.15 0.70 -9.81
CA PHE A 175 -17.45 0.45 -11.21
C PHE A 175 -18.86 0.89 -11.63
N GLN A 176 -19.85 0.98 -10.73
CA GLN A 176 -21.17 1.52 -11.11
C GLN A 176 -21.09 3.02 -11.39
N GLU A 177 -20.28 3.78 -10.63
CA GLU A 177 -20.01 5.20 -10.88
C GLU A 177 -19.16 5.40 -12.14
N PHE A 178 -18.30 4.42 -12.46
CA PHE A 178 -17.53 4.34 -13.72
C PHE A 178 -18.40 3.97 -14.95
N HIS A 179 -19.36 3.04 -14.81
CA HIS A 179 -20.25 2.60 -15.89
C HIS A 179 -21.34 3.62 -16.22
N HIS A 180 -21.72 4.47 -15.27
CA HIS A 180 -22.49 5.70 -15.56
C HIS A 180 -21.72 6.65 -16.49
N PHE A 181 -20.41 6.50 -16.61
CA PHE A 181 -19.57 7.29 -17.52
C PHE A 181 -19.40 6.63 -18.90
N HIS A 182 -19.28 5.29 -18.97
CA HIS A 182 -19.01 4.56 -20.22
C HIS A 182 -20.25 4.22 -21.08
N SER A 183 -21.46 4.22 -20.52
CA SER A 183 -22.66 3.79 -21.26
C SER A 183 -23.45 4.97 -21.82
N GLY A 184 -22.91 5.64 -22.85
CA GLY A 184 -23.61 6.31 -23.98
C GLY A 184 -24.90 7.12 -23.72
N THR A 185 -25.18 7.52 -22.49
CA THR A 185 -26.35 8.28 -22.08
C THR A 185 -25.91 9.71 -21.82
N PRO A 186 -26.62 10.72 -22.37
CA PRO A 186 -26.16 12.09 -22.27
C PRO A 186 -26.24 12.49 -20.79
N PHE A 187 -25.11 12.88 -20.23
CA PHE A 187 -25.01 13.60 -18.97
C PHE A 187 -26.10 14.66 -18.87
N THR A 188 -27.15 14.39 -18.08
CA THR A 188 -27.98 15.47 -17.53
C THR A 188 -27.48 15.72 -16.12
N PHE A 189 -26.48 16.59 -16.00
CA PHE A 189 -26.18 17.25 -14.73
C PHE A 189 -27.36 18.15 -14.36
N LYS A 190 -28.27 17.69 -13.48
CA LYS A 190 -29.26 18.56 -12.84
C LYS A 190 -28.63 19.21 -11.61
N PHE A 191 -28.01 20.36 -11.81
CA PHE A 191 -27.61 21.26 -10.72
C PHE A 191 -28.86 21.79 -10.02
N HIS A 192 -29.10 21.38 -8.78
CA HIS A 192 -30.02 22.09 -7.89
C HIS A 192 -29.19 23.04 -7.04
N PHE A 193 -29.24 24.32 -7.41
CA PHE A 193 -28.87 25.41 -6.52
C PHE A 193 -30.16 25.86 -5.82
N ASN A 194 -30.23 25.63 -4.51
CA ASN A 194 -31.10 26.43 -3.65
C ASN A 194 -30.32 27.66 -3.21
#